data_AF-A0A6P0SWJ9-F1
#
_entry.id   AF-A0A6P0SWJ9-F1
#
_cell.length_a   1.000
_cell.length_b   1.000
_cell.length_c   1.000
_cell.angle_alpha   90.00
_cell.angle_beta   90.00
_cell.angle_gamma   90.00
#
_symmetry.space_group_name_H-M   'P 1'
#
loop_
_entity.id
_entity.type
_entity.pdbx_description
1 polymer ?
#
loop_
_entity_poly.entity_id
_entity_poly.type
_entity_poly.pdbx_seq_one_letter_code
_entity_poly.pdbx_strand_id
1 'polypeptide(L)' 'MEQSPSLEHALKHFFGHDCFRPGQRQIIEEALQNQDLLIIMPTGGGKSLCYQLPALLK' A
#
# COMPACT_ATOMS: atom_id res chain seq x y z
N MET A 1 2.78 -14.48 -19.92
CA MET A 1 3.36 -13.67 -18.82
C MET A 1 2.22 -12.88 -18.21
N GLU A 2 1.60 -13.39 -17.15
CA GLU A 2 0.64 -12.60 -16.39
C GLU A 2 1.43 -11.53 -15.64
N GLN A 3 1.32 -10.28 -16.10
CA GLN A 3 1.85 -9.15 -15.35
C GLN A 3 0.98 -9.01 -14.10
N SER A 4 1.56 -9.24 -12.92
CA SER A 4 0.90 -8.91 -11.67
C SER A 4 0.45 -7.45 -11.74
N PRO A 5 -0.80 -7.13 -11.35
CA PRO A 5 -1.30 -5.76 -11.43
C PRO A 5 -0.40 -4.83 -10.62
N SER A 6 -0.10 -3.65 -11.15
CA SER A 6 0.71 -2.65 -10.44
C SER A 6 0.04 -2.25 -9.13
N LEU A 7 0.81 -1.71 -8.19
CA LEU A 7 0.26 -1.19 -6.93
C LEU A 7 -0.78 -0.10 -7.16
N GLU A 8 -0.63 0.72 -8.19
CA GLU A 8 -1.62 1.71 -8.62
C GLU A 8 -2.94 1.06 -9.05
N HIS A 9 -2.86 -0.05 -9.79
CA HIS A 9 -4.05 -0.79 -10.19
C HIS A 9 -4.75 -1.36 -8.95
N ALA A 10 -4.01 -2.00 -8.05
CA ALA A 10 -4.57 -2.55 -6.82
C ALA A 10 -5.19 -1.46 -5.92
N LEU A 11 -4.50 -0.32 -5.79
CA LEU A 11 -5.00 0.86 -5.09
C LEU A 11 -6.33 1.33 -5.68
N LYS A 12 -6.40 1.47 -7.01
CA LYS A 12 -7.63 1.91 -7.69
C LYS A 12 -8.74 0.89 -7.55
N HIS A 13 -8.42 -0.40 -7.70
CA HIS A 13 -9.38 -1.49 -7.65
C HIS A 13 -10.02 -1.65 -6.27
N PHE A 14 -9.21 -1.68 -5.20
CA PHE A 14 -9.70 -1.96 -3.85
C PHE A 14 -10.14 -0.70 -3.09
N PHE A 15 -9.54 0.46 -3.37
CA PHE A 15 -9.76 1.69 -2.59
C PHE A 15 -10.24 2.88 -3.42
N GLY A 16 -10.28 2.77 -4.76
CA GLY A 16 -10.78 3.83 -5.65
C GLY A 16 -9.85 5.04 -5.81
N HIS A 17 -8.67 5.03 -5.18
CA HIS A 17 -7.70 6.13 -5.24
C HIS A 17 -6.80 6.03 -6.48
N ASP A 18 -6.48 7.20 -7.06
CA ASP A 18 -5.63 7.28 -8.26
C ASP A 18 -4.13 7.35 -7.94
N CYS A 19 -3.78 7.81 -6.73
CA CYS A 19 -2.40 7.96 -6.30
C CYS A 19 -2.22 7.71 -4.81
N PHE A 20 -1.02 7.25 -4.46
CA PHE A 20 -0.58 7.13 -3.08
C PHE A 20 -0.26 8.50 -2.51
N ARG A 21 -0.54 8.68 -1.21
CA ARG A 21 -0.01 9.81 -0.44
C ARG A 21 1.50 9.61 -0.17
N PRO A 22 2.23 10.68 0.19
CA PRO A 22 3.66 10.57 0.48
C PRO A 22 3.97 9.44 1.47
N GLY A 23 4.97 8.63 1.13
CA GLY A 23 5.44 7.49 1.94
C GLY A 23 4.59 6.22 1.86
N GLN A 24 3.31 6.27 1.49
CA GLN A 24 2.45 5.08 1.50
C GLN A 24 2.95 3.99 0.55
N ARG A 25 3.35 4.36 -0.68
CA ARG A 25 3.85 3.40 -1.68
C ARG A 25 5.08 2.64 -1.16
N GLN A 26 6.08 3.35 -0.64
CA GLN A 26 7.30 2.75 -0.10
C GLN A 26 6.99 1.80 1.06
N ILE A 27 6.16 2.22 2.02
CA ILE A 27 5.75 1.40 3.16
C ILE A 27 5.08 0.09 2.69
N ILE A 28 4.20 0.18 1.68
CA ILE A 28 3.48 -0.95 1.12
C ILE A 28 4.45 -1.90 0.39
N GLU A 29 5.39 -1.37 -0.40
CA GLU A 29 6.43 -2.15 -1.07
C GLU A 29 7.30 -2.93 -0.05
N GLU A 30 7.74 -2.27 1.02
CA GLU A 30 8.52 -2.90 2.10
C GLU A 30 7.70 -3.96 2.85
N ALA A 31 6.42 -3.71 3.13
CA ALA A 31 5.53 -4.67 3.80
C ALA A 31 5.26 -5.93 2.93
N LEU A 32 5.16 -5.75 1.61
CA LEU A 32 5.04 -6.86 0.65
C LEU A 32 6.32 -7.69 0.56
N GLN A 33 7.47 -7.09 0.80
CA GLN A 33 8.76 -7.78 0.93
C GLN A 33 8.98 -8.47 2.29
N ASN A 34 7.94 -8.52 3.15
CA ASN A 34 7.98 -9.08 4.50
C ASN A 34 9.03 -8.43 5.41
N GLN A 35 9.31 -7.14 5.23
CA GLN A 35 10.16 -6.38 6.16
C GLN A 35 9.37 -5.98 7.41
N ASP A 36 10.05 -5.97 8.56
CA ASP A 36 9.49 -5.41 9.80
C ASP A 36 9.53 -3.88 9.76
N LEU A 37 8.38 -3.25 10.00
CA LEU A 37 8.22 -1.80 9.84
C LEU A 37 7.63 -1.12 11.09
N LEU A 38 8.22 0.01 11.48
CA LEU A 38 7.63 0.95 12.44
C LEU A 38 7.17 2.20 11.72
N ILE A 39 5.86 2.39 11.61
CA ILE A 39 5.25 3.49 10.86
C ILE A 39 4.70 4.54 11.82
N ILE A 40 5.23 5.77 11.75
CA ILE A 40 4.73 6.92 12.50
C ILE A 40 4.09 7.90 11.52
N MET A 41 2.76 8.03 11.58
CA MET A 41 2.01 8.96 10.74
C MET A 41 0.89 9.63 11.55
N PRO A 42 0.53 10.89 11.24
CA PRO A 42 -0.55 11.60 11.91
C PRO A 42 -1.92 10.96 11.67
N THR A 43 -2.90 11.31 12.49
CA THR A 43 -4.32 11.00 12.23
C THR A 43 -4.73 11.56 10.87
N GLY A 44 -5.50 10.79 10.10
CA GLY A 44 -5.86 11.15 8.73
C GLY A 44 -4.73 10.98 7.70
N GLY A 45 -3.51 10.60 8.11
CA GLY A 45 -2.37 10.37 7.22
C GLY A 45 -2.47 9.14 6.31
N GLY A 46 -3.48 8.28 6.51
CA GLY A 46 -3.71 7.11 5.66
C GLY A 46 -2.94 5.85 6.08
N LYS A 47 -2.63 5.70 7.38
CA LYS A 47 -1.98 4.49 7.95
C LYS A 47 -2.72 3.19 7.60
N SER A 48 -4.06 3.24 7.53
CA SER A 48 -4.89 2.07 7.27
C SER A 48 -4.57 1.40 5.93
N LEU A 49 -4.41 2.20 4.88
CA LEU A 49 -4.03 1.70 3.56
C LEU A 49 -2.71 0.92 3.61
N CYS A 50 -1.74 1.38 4.41
CA CYS A 50 -0.39 0.81 4.48
C CYS A 50 -0.33 -0.62 5.01
N TYR A 51 -1.36 -1.11 5.72
CA TYR A 51 -1.44 -2.53 6.13
C TYR A 51 -2.58 -3.28 5.44
N GLN A 52 -3.65 -2.58 5.03
CA GLN A 52 -4.79 -3.22 4.36
C GLN A 52 -4.45 -3.64 2.93
N LEU A 53 -3.79 -2.78 2.14
CA LEU A 53 -3.46 -3.13 0.76
C LEU A 53 -2.47 -4.31 0.68
N PRO A 54 -1.38 -4.35 1.49
CA PRO A 54 -0.53 -5.55 1.55
C PRO A 54 -1.26 -6.82 1.94
N ALA A 55 -2.23 -6.75 2.85
CA ALA A 55 -3.01 -7.91 3.31
C ALA A 55 -3.94 -8.49 2.22
N LEU A 56 -4.34 -7.69 1.24
CA LEU A 56 -5.16 -8.13 0.10
C LEU A 56 -4.34 -8.69 -1.06
N LEU A 57 -3.04 -8.37 -1.12
CA LEU A 57 -2.13 -8.74 -2.20
C LEU A 57 -1.25 -9.95 -1.87
N LYS A 58 -1.27 -10.42 -0.62
CA LYS A 58 -0.68 -11.69 -0.19
C LYS A 58 -1.72 -12.79 -0.24
#